data_AF-A0A2V8YMT6-F1
#
_entry.id   AF-A0A2V8YMT6-F1
#
_cell.length_a   1.000
_cell.length_b   1.000
_cell.length_c   1.000
_cell.angle_alpha   90.00
_cell.angle_beta   90.00
_cell.angle_gamma   90.00
#
_symmetry.space_group_name_H-M   'P 1'
#
loop_
_entity.id
_entity.type
_entity.pdbx_description
1 polymer ?
#
loop_
_entity_poly.entity_id
_entity_poly.type
_entity_poly.pdbx_seq_one_letter_code
_entity_poly.pdbx_strand_id
1 'polypeptide(L)'
;MLLLGFSSGLPFYLVGNTFGYWLRDEHTSLTAIGFLSWVGIAYSLKFLWAPLMDRVDLPLFKRLGHRRGWMMFSQIVVGLALFAMGGTGTKAGLGRLGAFALVVAFASSTQDIVVDAWRIESADDGEEQGLLASAYQFSYRLALLATDSVILILAAAAGWRMSYGIYGACMAVGMIATWFAKEPERADAVLAEKKREAPLWTPRGFFDAVVGPFIAFFRAHGWLALVMLAAISLYRLPDFIMGPMANPYYHDIGLSKQTVGAVRGSIGLIAT
;
A
#
# COMPACT_ATOMS: atom_id res chain seq x y z
N MET A 1 9.25 -4.98 -13.03
CA MET A 1 8.37 -5.43 -11.92
C MET A 1 9.04 -5.43 -10.55
N LEU A 2 10.26 -5.97 -10.40
CA LEU A 2 10.93 -6.02 -9.09
C LEU A 2 10.98 -4.66 -8.37
N LEU A 3 11.47 -3.60 -9.02
CA LEU A 3 11.57 -2.28 -8.41
C LEU A 3 10.21 -1.65 -8.06
N LEU A 4 9.19 -1.88 -8.89
CA LEU A 4 7.84 -1.37 -8.66
C LEU A 4 7.15 -2.11 -7.51
N GLY A 5 7.32 -3.43 -7.41
CA GLY A 5 6.84 -4.21 -6.26
C GLY A 5 7.53 -3.81 -4.96
N PHE A 6 8.84 -3.55 -5.00
CA PHE A 6 9.55 -3.04 -3.83
C PHE A 6 8.98 -1.69 -3.38
N SER A 7 8.87 -0.71 -4.28
CA SER A 7 8.34 0.61 -3.95
C SER A 7 6.88 0.59 -3.47
N SER A 8 6.07 -0.33 -3.97
CA SER A 8 4.66 -0.50 -3.56
C SER A 8 4.53 -1.09 -2.15
N GLY A 9 5.44 -2.01 -1.77
CA GLY A 9 5.42 -2.61 -0.43
C GLY A 9 5.95 -1.72 0.70
N LEU A 10 6.79 -0.72 0.40
CA LEU A 10 7.41 0.12 1.44
C LEU A 10 6.38 0.82 2.35
N PRO A 11 5.38 1.55 1.82
CA PRO A 11 4.59 2.45 2.66
C PRO A 11 3.64 1.68 3.59
N PHE A 12 3.25 0.45 3.21
CA PHE A 12 2.22 -0.33 3.88
C PHE A 12 2.45 -0.49 5.40
N TYR A 13 3.64 -0.95 5.82
CA TYR A 13 3.95 -1.08 7.24
C TYR A 13 4.38 0.23 7.90
N LEU A 14 4.85 1.21 7.13
CA LEU A 14 5.22 2.55 7.65
C LEU A 14 4.03 3.37 8.12
N VAL A 15 2.81 3.04 7.68
CA VAL A 15 1.56 3.60 8.23
C VAL A 15 0.75 2.59 9.05
N GLY A 16 1.21 1.34 9.09
CA GLY A 16 0.58 0.24 9.81
C GLY A 16 1.38 -0.16 11.05
N ASN A 17 1.89 -1.38 11.06
CA ASN A 17 2.52 -2.00 12.24
C ASN A 17 3.70 -1.17 12.78
N THR A 18 4.60 -0.70 11.91
CA THR A 18 5.79 0.06 12.34
C THR A 18 5.42 1.43 12.88
N PHE A 19 4.37 2.04 12.32
CA PHE A 19 3.82 3.28 12.85
C PHE A 19 3.32 3.12 14.28
N GLY A 20 2.62 2.02 14.57
CA GLY A 20 2.19 1.68 15.94
C GLY A 20 3.36 1.53 16.92
N TYR A 21 4.47 0.91 16.50
CA TYR A 21 5.68 0.82 17.32
C TYR A 21 6.25 2.20 17.63
N TRP A 22 6.38 3.06 16.61
CA TRP A 22 6.89 4.41 16.78
C TRP A 22 6.04 5.23 17.76
N LEU A 23 4.73 5.20 17.61
CA LEU A 23 3.81 5.90 18.51
C LEU A 23 3.96 5.43 19.96
N ARG A 24 4.10 4.11 20.17
CA ARG A 24 4.26 3.55 21.51
C ARG A 24 5.60 3.94 22.13
N ASP A 25 6.65 3.97 21.32
CA ASP A 25 8.00 4.39 21.70
C ASP A 25 8.04 5.86 22.15
N GLU A 26 7.21 6.73 21.57
CA GLU A 26 7.00 8.11 22.02
C GLU A 26 5.90 8.24 23.10
N HIS A 27 5.58 7.14 23.81
CA HIS A 27 4.64 7.06 24.92
C HIS A 27 3.18 7.45 24.59
N THR A 28 2.75 7.26 23.33
CA THR A 28 1.35 7.43 22.94
C THR A 28 0.46 6.33 23.53
N SER A 29 -0.77 6.67 23.89
CA SER A 29 -1.74 5.71 24.43
C SER A 29 -2.16 4.65 23.40
N LEU A 30 -2.40 3.42 23.86
CA LEU A 30 -2.86 2.32 23.01
C LEU A 30 -4.19 2.64 22.30
N THR A 31 -5.09 3.38 22.97
CA THR A 31 -6.35 3.83 22.38
C THR A 31 -6.10 4.74 21.17
N ALA A 32 -5.17 5.69 21.26
CA ALA A 32 -4.83 6.56 20.14
C ALA A 32 -4.14 5.79 19.00
N ILE A 33 -3.30 4.80 19.33
CA ILE A 33 -2.68 3.90 18.32
C ILE A 33 -3.76 3.10 17.58
N GLY A 34 -4.74 2.55 18.30
CA GLY A 34 -5.88 1.84 17.70
C GLY A 34 -6.76 2.73 16.82
N PHE A 35 -6.97 4.00 17.19
CA PHE A 35 -7.66 4.96 16.32
C PHE A 35 -6.83 5.28 15.07
N LEU A 36 -5.52 5.46 15.21
CA LEU A 36 -4.64 5.77 14.08
C LEU A 36 -4.46 4.59 13.13
N SER A 37 -4.60 3.34 13.59
CA SER A 37 -4.53 2.17 12.72
C SER A 37 -5.69 2.09 11.71
N TRP A 38 -6.77 2.85 11.91
CA TRP A 38 -7.87 2.96 10.95
C TRP A 38 -7.45 3.61 9.63
N VAL A 39 -6.31 4.29 9.60
CA VAL A 39 -5.67 4.71 8.34
C VAL A 39 -5.50 3.53 7.38
N GLY A 40 -5.28 2.32 7.91
CA GLY A 40 -5.20 1.07 7.13
C GLY A 40 -6.46 0.74 6.32
N ILE A 41 -7.63 1.27 6.69
CA ILE A 41 -8.89 1.10 5.96
C ILE A 41 -8.77 1.64 4.53
N ALA A 42 -7.88 2.61 4.27
CA ALA A 42 -7.62 3.09 2.92
C ALA A 42 -7.17 1.94 1.98
N TYR A 43 -6.36 0.99 2.46
CA TYR A 43 -5.97 -0.16 1.65
C TYR A 43 -7.13 -1.12 1.37
N SER A 44 -8.09 -1.23 2.29
CA SER A 44 -9.29 -2.05 2.13
C SER A 44 -10.32 -1.43 1.18
N LEU A 45 -10.48 -0.11 1.23
CA LEU A 45 -11.44 0.63 0.41
C LEU A 45 -10.89 1.02 -0.97
N LYS A 46 -9.69 0.57 -1.33
CA LYS A 46 -9.03 0.91 -2.59
C LYS A 46 -9.87 0.61 -3.84
N PHE A 47 -10.75 -0.39 -3.77
CA PHE A 47 -11.70 -0.71 -4.85
C PHE A 47 -12.68 0.44 -5.17
N LEU A 48 -12.96 1.34 -4.23
CA LEU A 48 -13.95 2.41 -4.39
C LEU A 48 -13.46 3.50 -5.34
N TRP A 49 -12.17 3.83 -5.30
CA TRP A 49 -11.56 4.83 -6.19
C TRP A 49 -10.75 4.23 -7.33
N ALA A 50 -10.54 2.91 -7.38
CA ALA A 50 -9.90 2.25 -8.52
C ALA A 50 -10.53 2.61 -9.88
N PRO A 51 -11.88 2.66 -10.03
CA PRO A 51 -12.49 3.07 -11.31
C PRO A 51 -12.14 4.51 -11.71
N LEU A 52 -12.01 5.40 -10.73
CA LEU A 52 -11.65 6.79 -10.97
C LEU A 52 -10.23 6.89 -11.54
N MET A 53 -9.29 6.12 -10.99
CA MET A 53 -7.90 6.08 -11.47
C MET A 53 -7.80 5.47 -12.87
N ASP A 54 -8.67 4.50 -13.18
CA ASP A 54 -8.71 3.83 -14.48
C ASP A 54 -9.22 4.72 -15.62
N ARG A 55 -10.08 5.73 -15.35
CA ARG A 55 -10.72 6.52 -16.41
C ARG A 55 -10.33 8.00 -16.46
N VAL A 56 -9.68 8.53 -15.41
CA VAL A 56 -9.30 9.95 -15.32
C VAL A 56 -7.81 10.14 -15.61
N ASP A 57 -7.48 10.80 -16.71
CA ASP A 57 -6.10 11.13 -17.06
C ASP A 57 -5.59 12.31 -16.19
N LEU A 58 -4.40 12.19 -15.57
CA LEU A 58 -3.79 13.32 -14.86
C LEU A 58 -3.29 14.39 -15.83
N PRO A 59 -3.79 15.65 -15.77
CA PRO A 59 -3.41 16.70 -16.72
C PRO A 59 -1.93 17.07 -16.67
N LEU A 60 -1.28 16.95 -15.51
CA LEU A 60 0.13 17.31 -15.31
C LEU A 60 1.12 16.28 -15.86
N PHE A 61 0.71 15.03 -16.02
CA PHE A 61 1.58 13.92 -16.45
C PHE A 61 1.17 13.27 -17.78
N LYS A 62 0.31 13.94 -18.57
CA LYS A 62 -0.17 13.43 -19.88
C LYS A 62 0.95 13.00 -20.84
N ARG A 63 2.16 13.56 -20.72
CA ARG A 63 3.32 13.22 -21.57
C ARG A 63 4.01 11.90 -21.21
N LEU A 64 3.81 11.38 -20.00
CA LEU A 64 4.42 10.13 -19.56
C LEU A 64 3.56 8.90 -19.85
N GLY A 65 2.26 9.12 -20.08
CA GLY A 65 1.29 8.05 -20.11
C GLY A 65 0.24 8.12 -19.01
N HIS A 66 -0.88 7.42 -19.21
CA HIS A 66 -1.95 7.36 -18.22
C HIS A 66 -1.50 6.63 -16.95
N ARG A 67 -1.03 5.39 -17.11
CA ARG A 67 -0.60 4.55 -15.97
C ARG A 67 0.67 5.09 -15.34
N ARG A 68 1.64 5.53 -16.15
CA ARG A 68 2.92 6.08 -15.66
C ARG A 68 2.73 7.40 -14.92
N GLY A 69 1.81 8.24 -15.38
CA GLY A 69 1.47 9.49 -14.69
C GLY A 69 0.91 9.25 -13.29
N TRP A 70 -0.03 8.31 -13.15
CA TRP A 70 -0.58 7.92 -11.85
C TRP A 70 0.47 7.26 -10.93
N MET A 71 1.29 6.34 -11.45
CA MET A 71 2.37 5.72 -10.67
C MET A 71 3.34 6.78 -10.13
N MET A 72 3.85 7.66 -10.99
CA MET A 72 4.79 8.70 -10.59
C MET A 72 4.18 9.66 -9.58
N PHE A 73 2.94 10.11 -9.81
CA PHE A 73 2.24 11.01 -8.90
C PHE A 73 2.08 10.39 -7.50
N SER A 74 1.57 9.15 -7.42
CA SER A 74 1.41 8.45 -6.16
C SER A 74 2.73 8.26 -5.41
N GLN A 75 3.81 7.87 -6.10
CA GLN A 75 5.13 7.69 -5.51
C GLN A 75 5.70 9.01 -4.94
N ILE A 76 5.51 10.13 -5.65
CA ILE A 76 5.94 11.46 -5.17
C ILE A 76 5.16 11.85 -3.92
N VAL A 77 3.84 11.68 -3.93
CA VAL A 77 2.98 12.02 -2.78
C VAL A 77 3.36 11.17 -1.56
N VAL A 78 3.58 9.86 -1.74
CA VAL A 78 4.04 8.97 -0.67
C VAL A 78 5.39 9.42 -0.13
N GLY A 79 6.38 9.68 -1.00
CA GLY A 79 7.71 10.12 -0.58
C GLY A 79 7.66 11.41 0.23
N LEU A 80 6.98 12.44 -0.29
CA LEU A 80 6.82 13.73 0.39
C LEU A 80 6.07 13.60 1.72
N ALA A 81 5.01 12.79 1.76
CA ALA A 81 4.24 12.59 2.97
C ALA A 81 5.03 11.80 4.03
N LEU A 82 5.86 10.83 3.66
CA LEU A 82 6.80 10.15 4.57
C LEU A 82 7.86 11.11 5.13
N PHE A 83 8.41 12.00 4.30
CA PHE A 83 9.30 13.06 4.77
C PHE A 83 8.60 14.00 5.74
N ALA A 84 7.34 14.37 5.46
CA ALA A 84 6.53 15.21 6.33
C ALA A 84 6.22 14.52 7.67
N MET A 85 5.90 13.22 7.67
CA MET A 85 5.74 12.43 8.90
C MET A 85 7.01 12.44 9.73
N GLY A 86 8.15 12.09 9.14
CA GLY A 86 9.43 12.08 9.84
C GLY A 86 9.84 13.46 10.37
N GLY A 87 9.53 14.54 9.64
CA GLY A 87 9.85 15.92 10.02
C GLY A 87 8.96 16.50 11.11
N THR A 88 7.66 16.18 11.11
CA THR A 88 6.72 16.66 12.12
C THR A 88 6.87 15.97 13.46
N GLY A 89 7.08 14.64 13.44
CA GLY A 89 7.13 13.82 14.65
C GLY A 89 5.83 13.86 15.47
N THR A 90 5.81 13.23 16.65
CA THR A 90 4.60 13.27 17.51
C THR A 90 4.43 14.60 18.24
N LYS A 91 5.51 15.39 18.37
CA LYS A 91 5.51 16.69 19.07
C LYS A 91 4.61 17.73 18.41
N ALA A 92 4.38 17.63 17.10
CA ALA A 92 3.45 18.48 16.37
C ALA A 92 1.96 18.09 16.62
N GLY A 93 1.69 17.01 17.34
CA GLY A 93 0.35 16.53 17.66
C GLY A 93 -0.11 15.38 16.76
N LEU A 94 -0.74 14.40 17.41
CA LEU A 94 -1.15 13.13 16.81
C LEU A 94 -2.11 13.29 15.62
N GLY A 95 -2.97 14.32 15.64
CA GLY A 95 -3.91 14.58 14.53
C GLY A 95 -3.22 14.92 13.20
N ARG A 96 -2.15 15.74 13.24
CA ARG A 96 -1.37 16.08 12.04
C ARG A 96 -0.60 14.88 11.52
N LEU A 97 0.00 14.11 12.43
CA LEU A 97 0.72 12.89 12.07
C LEU A 97 -0.22 11.85 11.44
N GLY A 98 -1.42 11.67 12.01
CA GLY A 98 -2.47 10.82 11.44
C GLY A 98 -2.97 11.29 10.08
N ALA A 99 -3.08 12.60 9.87
CA ALA A 99 -3.44 13.14 8.55
C ALA A 99 -2.38 12.83 7.49
N PHE A 100 -1.08 12.96 7.81
CA PHE A 100 -0.03 12.55 6.88
C PHE A 100 -0.01 11.03 6.65
N ALA A 101 -0.22 10.23 7.70
CA ALA A 101 -0.35 8.78 7.55
C ALA A 101 -1.50 8.41 6.62
N LEU A 102 -2.65 9.11 6.72
CA LEU A 102 -3.79 8.93 5.82
C LEU A 102 -3.44 9.29 4.37
N VAL A 103 -2.72 10.39 4.15
CA VAL A 103 -2.23 10.77 2.82
C VAL A 103 -1.30 9.69 2.25
N VAL A 104 -0.36 9.18 3.06
CA VAL A 104 0.53 8.08 2.65
C VAL A 104 -0.28 6.83 2.30
N ALA A 105 -1.24 6.43 3.13
CA ALA A 105 -2.05 5.23 2.90
C ALA A 105 -2.92 5.36 1.64
N PHE A 106 -3.53 6.52 1.42
CA PHE A 106 -4.33 6.78 0.22
C PHE A 106 -3.46 6.81 -1.05
N ALA A 107 -2.31 7.48 -1.00
CA ALA A 107 -1.40 7.54 -2.15
C ALA A 107 -0.77 6.17 -2.43
N SER A 108 -0.37 5.41 -1.40
CA SER A 108 0.20 4.08 -1.54
C SER A 108 -0.82 3.07 -2.07
N SER A 109 -2.05 3.06 -1.56
CA SER A 109 -3.11 2.20 -2.11
C SER A 109 -3.47 2.56 -3.55
N THR A 110 -3.38 3.84 -3.92
CA THR A 110 -3.50 4.30 -5.31
C THR A 110 -2.36 3.76 -6.17
N GLN A 111 -1.12 3.83 -5.69
CA GLN A 111 0.04 3.23 -6.36
C GLN A 111 -0.17 1.74 -6.62
N ASP A 112 -0.66 0.99 -5.63
CA ASP A 112 -0.90 -0.45 -5.76
C ASP A 112 -1.90 -0.75 -6.88
N ILE A 113 -3.02 -0.03 -6.95
CA ILE A 113 -4.02 -0.19 -8.02
C ILE A 113 -3.37 -0.02 -9.39
N VAL A 114 -2.58 1.03 -9.55
CA VAL A 114 -2.03 1.41 -10.85
C VAL A 114 -0.92 0.43 -11.26
N VAL A 115 -0.09 -0.01 -10.32
CA VAL A 115 0.95 -1.02 -10.58
C VAL A 115 0.34 -2.39 -10.88
N ASP A 116 -0.70 -2.79 -10.16
CA ASP A 116 -1.43 -4.04 -10.41
C ASP A 116 -2.07 -4.03 -11.80
N ALA A 117 -2.71 -2.92 -12.18
CA ALA A 117 -3.29 -2.76 -13.51
C ALA A 117 -2.22 -2.77 -14.61
N TRP A 118 -1.12 -2.03 -14.41
CA TRP A 118 0.00 -2.01 -15.36
C TRP A 118 0.58 -3.41 -15.57
N ARG A 119 0.72 -4.21 -14.51
CA ARG A 119 1.24 -5.59 -14.59
C ARG A 119 0.38 -6.48 -15.50
N ILE A 120 -0.93 -6.34 -15.39
CA ILE A 120 -1.88 -7.12 -16.20
C ILE A 120 -1.86 -6.62 -17.65
N GLU A 121 -1.81 -5.31 -17.85
CA GLU A 121 -1.80 -4.67 -19.17
C GLU A 121 -0.46 -4.84 -19.91
N SER A 122 0.65 -5.06 -19.18
CA SER A 122 1.99 -5.23 -19.75
C SER A 122 2.32 -6.67 -20.17
N ALA A 123 1.58 -7.66 -19.68
CA ALA A 123 1.85 -9.06 -20.00
C ALA A 123 1.31 -9.40 -21.40
N ASP A 124 2.14 -9.98 -22.25
CA ASP A 124 1.74 -10.41 -23.59
C ASP A 124 0.94 -11.71 -23.52
N ASP A 125 1.34 -12.63 -22.63
CA ASP A 125 0.74 -13.95 -22.44
C ASP A 125 0.56 -14.33 -20.96
N GLY A 126 -0.23 -15.38 -20.69
CA GLY A 126 -0.54 -15.85 -19.32
C GLY A 126 0.68 -16.32 -18.53
N GLU A 127 1.69 -16.91 -19.18
CA GLU A 127 2.95 -17.31 -18.53
C GLU A 127 3.75 -16.08 -18.06
N GLU A 128 3.79 -15.04 -18.89
CA GLU A 128 4.46 -13.78 -18.54
C GLU A 128 3.73 -13.10 -17.37
N GLN A 129 2.40 -13.12 -17.35
CA GLN A 129 1.62 -12.60 -16.22
C GLN A 129 1.99 -13.32 -14.91
N GLY A 130 2.17 -14.64 -14.93
CA GLY A 130 2.63 -15.43 -13.80
C GLY A 130 4.03 -15.05 -13.32
N LEU A 131 4.96 -14.84 -14.26
CA LEU A 131 6.32 -14.40 -13.96
C LEU A 131 6.35 -12.99 -13.36
N LEU A 132 5.62 -12.04 -13.94
CA LEU A 132 5.53 -10.67 -13.45
C LEU A 132 4.88 -10.60 -12.05
N ALA A 133 3.85 -11.42 -11.80
CA ALA A 133 3.21 -11.53 -10.48
C ALA A 133 4.18 -12.09 -9.43
N SER A 134 4.94 -13.13 -9.78
CA SER A 134 5.94 -13.72 -8.89
C SER A 134 7.06 -12.74 -8.55
N ALA A 135 7.59 -12.04 -9.57
CA ALA A 135 8.60 -11.01 -9.37
C ALA A 135 8.09 -9.86 -8.51
N TYR A 136 6.85 -9.40 -8.75
CA TYR A 136 6.21 -8.36 -7.94
C TYR A 136 6.04 -8.81 -6.47
N GLN A 137 5.54 -10.02 -6.24
CA GLN A 137 5.29 -10.53 -4.89
C GLN A 137 6.59 -10.73 -4.10
N PHE A 138 7.64 -11.20 -4.76
CA PHE A 138 8.97 -11.38 -4.16
C PHE A 138 9.54 -10.04 -3.66
N SER A 139 9.56 -9.02 -4.52
CA SER A 139 10.11 -7.72 -4.13
C SER A 139 9.21 -6.95 -3.15
N TYR A 140 7.89 -7.13 -3.24
CA TYR A 140 6.94 -6.60 -2.25
C TYR A 140 7.21 -7.18 -0.86
N ARG A 141 7.46 -8.50 -0.76
CA ARG A 141 7.81 -9.16 0.51
C ARG A 141 9.14 -8.68 1.06
N LEU A 142 10.14 -8.47 0.21
CA LEU A 142 11.42 -7.87 0.62
C LEU A 142 11.23 -6.45 1.17
N ALA A 143 10.37 -5.65 0.54
CA ALA A 143 10.03 -4.31 1.03
C ALA A 143 9.35 -4.35 2.40
N LEU A 144 8.38 -5.26 2.59
CA LEU A 144 7.72 -5.47 3.88
C LEU A 144 8.71 -5.87 4.98
N LEU A 145 9.66 -6.76 4.68
CA LEU A 145 10.69 -7.14 5.64
C LEU A 145 11.58 -5.96 6.00
N ALA A 146 11.98 -5.16 5.00
CA ALA A 146 12.74 -3.95 5.26
C ALA A 146 11.96 -3.00 6.19
N THR A 147 10.68 -2.77 5.91
CA THR A 147 9.85 -1.81 6.66
C THR A 147 9.26 -2.36 7.96
N ASP A 148 9.44 -3.64 8.27
CA ASP A 148 9.03 -4.23 9.55
C ASP A 148 10.22 -4.56 10.48
N SER A 149 11.39 -4.90 9.92
CA SER A 149 12.59 -5.30 10.68
C SER A 149 13.70 -4.25 10.60
N VAL A 150 14.19 -3.96 9.40
CA VAL A 150 15.38 -3.11 9.19
C VAL A 150 15.15 -1.69 9.71
N ILE A 151 13.93 -1.17 9.55
CA ILE A 151 13.59 0.15 10.06
C ILE A 151 13.72 0.27 11.59
N LEU A 152 13.47 -0.79 12.37
CA LEU A 152 13.60 -0.72 13.83
C LEU A 152 15.08 -0.59 14.25
N ILE A 153 15.97 -1.25 13.52
CA ILE A 153 17.42 -1.15 13.72
C ILE A 153 17.88 0.27 13.36
N LEU A 154 17.41 0.82 12.23
CA LEU A 154 17.69 2.21 11.83
C LEU A 154 17.12 3.22 12.83
N ALA A 155 15.91 2.99 13.33
CA ALA A 155 15.27 3.86 14.30
C ALA A 155 15.99 3.84 15.66
N ALA A 156 16.62 2.73 16.02
CA ALA A 156 17.48 2.65 17.20
C ALA A 156 18.78 3.44 17.04
N ALA A 157 19.37 3.45 15.84
CA ALA A 157 20.67 4.10 15.58
C ALA A 157 20.56 5.59 15.23
N ALA A 158 19.61 5.95 14.37
CA ALA A 158 19.48 7.28 13.76
C ALA A 158 18.16 8.00 14.10
N GLY A 159 17.26 7.33 14.82
CA GLY A 159 15.95 7.87 15.20
C GLY A 159 14.89 7.78 14.09
N TRP A 160 13.64 8.07 14.46
CA TRP A 160 12.47 7.93 13.59
C TRP A 160 12.46 8.91 12.42
N ARG A 161 12.88 10.16 12.64
CA ARG A 161 12.95 11.18 11.60
C ARG A 161 13.84 10.77 10.43
N MET A 162 15.06 10.30 10.73
CA MET A 162 15.97 9.81 9.68
C MET A 162 15.46 8.53 9.04
N SER A 163 14.90 7.61 9.83
CA SER A 163 14.36 6.36 9.31
C SER A 163 13.25 6.58 8.28
N TYR A 164 12.22 7.36 8.62
CA TYR A 164 11.15 7.70 7.67
C TYR A 164 11.65 8.51 6.46
N GLY A 165 12.64 9.39 6.67
CA GLY A 165 13.29 10.11 5.57
C GLY A 165 14.05 9.21 4.60
N ILE A 166 14.77 8.19 5.11
CA ILE A 166 15.47 7.20 4.28
C ILE A 166 14.46 6.41 3.45
N TYR A 167 13.37 5.92 4.04
CA TYR A 167 12.35 5.19 3.30
C TYR A 167 11.57 6.09 2.31
N GLY A 168 11.37 7.36 2.66
CA GLY A 168 10.86 8.38 1.73
C GLY A 168 11.81 8.57 0.53
N ALA A 169 13.12 8.56 0.74
CA ALA A 169 14.11 8.58 -0.34
C ALA A 169 14.13 7.28 -1.15
N CYS A 170 13.91 6.12 -0.52
CA CYS A 170 13.82 4.83 -1.23
C CYS A 170 12.66 4.79 -2.23
N MET A 171 11.62 5.61 -2.07
CA MET A 171 10.57 5.75 -3.08
C MET A 171 11.10 6.26 -4.43
N ALA A 172 12.27 6.94 -4.45
CA ALA A 172 12.93 7.33 -5.69
C ALA A 172 13.31 6.13 -6.56
N VAL A 173 13.58 4.96 -5.97
CA VAL A 173 13.82 3.72 -6.72
C VAL A 173 12.59 3.34 -7.55
N GLY A 174 11.39 3.50 -6.96
CA GLY A 174 10.12 3.32 -7.66
C GLY A 174 9.92 4.35 -8.77
N MET A 175 10.25 5.62 -8.52
CA MET A 175 10.15 6.69 -9.52
C MET A 175 11.06 6.44 -10.73
N ILE A 176 12.31 6.03 -10.48
CA ILE A 176 13.27 5.66 -11.53
C ILE A 176 12.73 4.46 -12.33
N ALA A 177 12.17 3.45 -11.65
CA ALA A 177 11.56 2.31 -12.34
C ALA A 177 10.36 2.73 -13.22
N THR A 178 9.51 3.63 -12.75
CA THR A 178 8.39 4.20 -13.52
C THR A 178 8.89 5.00 -14.74
N TRP A 179 10.03 5.67 -14.62
CA TRP A 179 10.66 6.40 -15.71
C TRP A 179 11.13 5.46 -16.83
N PHE A 180 11.73 4.31 -16.48
CA PHE A 180 12.18 3.31 -17.46
C PHE A 180 11.08 2.37 -17.93
N ALA A 181 9.95 2.29 -17.23
CA ALA A 181 8.81 1.49 -17.65
C ALA A 181 8.27 2.02 -18.98
N LYS A 182 8.25 1.17 -20.02
CA LYS A 182 7.57 1.48 -21.28
C LYS A 182 6.06 1.35 -21.08
N GLU A 183 5.28 2.24 -21.67
CA GLU A 183 3.83 2.15 -21.60
C GLU A 183 3.35 0.99 -22.51
N PRO A 184 2.49 0.08 -22.02
CA PRO A 184 2.00 -1.04 -22.82
C PRO A 184 1.09 -0.54 -23.94
N GLU A 185 1.26 -1.01 -25.18
CA GLU A 185 0.34 -0.70 -26.29
C GLU A 185 -1.09 -1.19 -26.01
N ARG A 186 -1.23 -2.25 -25.20
CA ARG A 186 -2.52 -2.76 -24.71
C ARG A 186 -3.19 -1.84 -23.68
N ALA A 187 -2.43 -0.96 -22.99
CA ALA A 187 -3.01 -0.04 -22.02
C ALA A 187 -3.96 0.95 -22.71
N ASP A 188 -3.58 1.47 -23.89
CA ASP A 188 -4.41 2.39 -24.67
C ASP A 188 -5.69 1.72 -25.20
N ALA A 189 -5.62 0.45 -25.59
CA ALA A 189 -6.78 -0.32 -26.03
C ALA A 189 -7.76 -0.58 -24.87
N VAL A 190 -7.26 -1.00 -23.70
CA VAL A 190 -8.08 -1.20 -22.49
C VAL A 190 -8.67 0.12 -22.00
N LEU A 191 -7.93 1.22 -22.06
CA LEU A 191 -8.42 2.58 -21.78
C LEU A 191 -9.53 2.99 -22.75
N ALA A 192 -9.39 2.69 -24.04
CA ALA A 192 -10.41 2.99 -25.04
C ALA A 192 -11.69 2.18 -24.81
N GLU A 193 -11.59 0.91 -24.43
CA GLU A 193 -12.75 0.09 -24.04
C GLU A 193 -13.42 0.63 -22.77
N LYS A 194 -12.65 0.91 -21.71
CA LYS A 194 -13.19 1.48 -20.46
C LYS A 194 -13.78 2.88 -20.63
N LYS A 195 -13.28 3.69 -21.57
CA LYS A 195 -13.84 5.01 -21.92
C LYS A 195 -15.11 4.90 -22.78
N ARG A 196 -15.36 3.77 -23.46
CA ARG A 196 -16.62 3.49 -24.18
C ARG A 196 -17.77 3.11 -23.25
N GLU A 197 -17.48 2.67 -22.02
CA GLU A 197 -18.49 2.45 -20.99
C GLU A 197 -19.10 3.77 -20.50
N ALA A 198 -20.28 3.70 -19.87
CA ALA A 198 -21.00 4.88 -19.38
C ALA A 198 -20.09 5.76 -18.47
N PRO A 199 -20.14 7.10 -18.60
CA PRO A 199 -19.29 8.01 -17.83
C PRO A 199 -19.44 7.77 -16.32
N LEU A 200 -18.33 7.74 -15.57
CA LEU A 200 -18.34 7.54 -14.11
C LEU A 200 -19.16 8.58 -13.34
N TRP A 201 -19.37 9.75 -13.93
CA TRP A 201 -20.16 10.83 -13.34
C TRP A 201 -21.67 10.55 -13.44
N THR A 202 -22.07 9.51 -14.20
CA THR A 202 -23.44 9.00 -14.18
C THR A 202 -23.58 8.00 -13.04
N PRO A 203 -24.66 8.06 -12.23
CA PRO A 203 -24.89 7.10 -11.14
C PRO A 203 -24.82 5.64 -11.57
N ARG A 204 -25.26 5.34 -12.81
CA ARG A 204 -25.17 4.00 -13.42
C ARG A 204 -23.73 3.56 -13.69
N GLY A 205 -22.89 4.44 -14.22
CA GLY A 205 -21.49 4.10 -14.53
C GLY A 205 -20.65 3.82 -13.29
N PHE A 206 -20.89 4.56 -12.20
CA PHE A 206 -20.25 4.29 -10.90
C PHE A 206 -20.79 3.01 -10.25
N PHE A 207 -22.13 2.81 -10.27
CA PHE A 207 -22.75 1.60 -9.73
C PHE A 207 -22.28 0.34 -10.47
N ASP A 208 -22.20 0.37 -11.80
CA ASP A 208 -21.74 -0.77 -12.59
C ASP A 208 -20.25 -1.07 -12.33
N ALA A 209 -19.41 -0.05 -12.20
CA ALA A 209 -17.98 -0.23 -11.94
C ALA A 209 -17.69 -0.77 -10.52
N VAL A 210 -18.45 -0.33 -9.51
CA VAL A 210 -18.21 -0.72 -8.11
C VAL A 210 -19.01 -1.96 -7.74
N VAL A 211 -20.29 -2.03 -8.10
CA VAL A 211 -21.22 -3.09 -7.67
C VAL A 211 -21.28 -4.23 -8.69
N GLY A 212 -21.02 -3.98 -9.97
CA GLY A 212 -21.01 -5.00 -11.03
C GLY A 212 -20.14 -6.22 -10.71
N PRO A 213 -18.88 -6.06 -10.25
CA PRO A 213 -18.04 -7.19 -9.85
C PRO A 213 -18.63 -8.02 -8.70
N PHE A 214 -19.29 -7.38 -7.72
CA PHE A 214 -19.96 -8.09 -6.63
C PHE A 214 -21.18 -8.86 -7.15
N ILE A 215 -21.99 -8.25 -8.02
CA ILE A 215 -23.15 -8.94 -8.63
C ILE A 215 -22.66 -10.15 -9.43
N ALA A 216 -21.60 -10.01 -10.22
CA ALA A 216 -21.01 -11.12 -10.97
C ALA A 216 -20.52 -12.24 -10.03
N PHE A 217 -19.86 -11.89 -8.92
CA PHE A 217 -19.40 -12.84 -7.91
C PHE A 217 -20.56 -13.63 -7.27
N PHE A 218 -21.61 -12.94 -6.83
CA PHE A 218 -22.80 -13.57 -6.25
C PHE A 218 -23.62 -14.37 -7.28
N ARG A 219 -23.65 -13.95 -8.55
CA ARG A 219 -24.26 -14.74 -9.63
C ARG A 219 -23.50 -16.02 -9.92
N ALA A 220 -22.16 -15.97 -9.91
CA ALA A 220 -21.33 -17.13 -10.18
C ALA A 220 -21.36 -18.17 -9.04
N HIS A 221 -21.36 -17.71 -7.78
CA HIS A 221 -21.19 -18.59 -6.62
C HIS A 221 -22.47 -18.77 -5.77
N GLY A 222 -23.54 -18.01 -6.02
CA GLY A 222 -24.81 -18.11 -5.30
C GLY A 222 -24.63 -17.97 -3.78
N TRP A 223 -25.22 -18.88 -3.01
CA TRP A 223 -25.14 -18.88 -1.55
C TRP A 223 -23.74 -19.20 -1.01
N LEU A 224 -22.91 -19.93 -1.78
CA LEU A 224 -21.53 -20.23 -1.39
C LEU A 224 -20.68 -18.96 -1.29
N ALA A 225 -21.06 -17.89 -2.01
CA ALA A 225 -20.45 -16.57 -1.86
C ALA A 225 -20.45 -16.09 -0.40
N LEU A 226 -21.57 -16.28 0.32
CA LEU A 226 -21.68 -15.88 1.73
C LEU A 226 -20.76 -16.72 2.62
N VAL A 227 -20.66 -18.02 2.37
CA VAL A 227 -19.78 -18.91 3.12
C VAL A 227 -18.30 -18.54 2.89
N MET A 228 -17.91 -18.27 1.64
CA MET A 228 -16.55 -17.83 1.32
C MET A 228 -16.21 -16.50 1.99
N LEU A 229 -17.11 -15.52 1.92
CA LEU A 229 -16.92 -14.23 2.59
C LEU A 229 -16.81 -14.41 4.10
N ALA A 230 -17.70 -15.21 4.72
CA ALA A 230 -17.65 -15.48 6.15
C ALA A 230 -16.34 -16.18 6.54
N ALA A 231 -15.91 -17.19 5.78
CA ALA A 231 -14.65 -17.90 6.04
C ALA A 231 -13.44 -16.97 5.94
N ILE A 232 -13.35 -16.13 4.91
CA ILE A 232 -12.25 -15.18 4.73
C ILE A 232 -12.28 -14.12 5.84
N SER A 233 -13.47 -13.59 6.18
CA SER A 233 -13.62 -12.61 7.25
C SER A 233 -13.22 -13.17 8.61
N LEU A 234 -13.69 -14.36 8.98
CA LEU A 234 -13.35 -15.02 10.25
C LEU A 234 -11.86 -15.37 10.32
N TYR A 235 -11.25 -15.81 9.21
CA TYR A 235 -9.83 -16.10 9.14
C TYR A 235 -8.95 -14.85 9.28
N ARG A 236 -9.35 -13.73 8.66
CA ARG A 236 -8.59 -12.47 8.67
C ARG A 236 -8.86 -11.60 9.91
N LEU A 237 -9.98 -11.80 10.60
CA LEU A 237 -10.37 -10.96 11.74
C LEU A 237 -9.29 -10.90 12.84
N PRO A 238 -8.66 -12.02 13.25
CA PRO A 238 -7.57 -11.98 14.23
C PRO A 238 -6.38 -11.15 13.75
N ASP A 239 -5.99 -11.27 12.48
CA ASP A 239 -4.87 -10.52 11.91
C ASP A 239 -5.10 -9.00 11.99
N PHE A 240 -6.32 -8.55 11.69
CA PHE A 240 -6.67 -7.13 11.74
C PHE A 240 -6.71 -6.57 13.17
N ILE A 241 -7.14 -7.37 14.14
CA ILE A 241 -7.19 -6.94 15.55
C ILE A 241 -5.80 -6.98 16.18
N MET A 242 -5.03 -8.05 15.94
CA MET A 242 -3.73 -8.26 16.56
C MET A 242 -2.63 -7.41 15.93
N GLY A 243 -2.66 -7.20 14.61
CA GLY A 243 -1.58 -6.53 13.86
C GLY A 243 -1.11 -5.21 14.47
N PRO A 244 -2.01 -4.22 14.65
CA PRO A 244 -1.65 -2.91 15.21
C PRO A 244 -1.16 -2.96 16.65
N MET A 245 -1.54 -3.99 17.42
CA MET A 245 -1.25 -4.10 18.86
C MET A 245 -0.03 -4.98 19.16
N ALA A 246 0.38 -5.85 18.24
CA ALA A 246 1.54 -6.73 18.43
C ALA A 246 2.84 -5.94 18.67
N ASN A 247 3.03 -4.84 17.94
CA ASN A 247 4.23 -4.01 18.06
C ASN A 247 4.29 -3.20 19.36
N PRO A 248 3.23 -2.47 19.75
CA PRO A 248 3.15 -1.85 21.06
C PRO A 248 3.36 -2.86 22.21
N TYR A 249 2.81 -4.07 22.08
CA TYR A 249 3.01 -5.13 23.06
C TYR A 249 4.49 -5.50 23.23
N TYR A 250 5.26 -5.62 22.15
CA TYR A 250 6.70 -5.90 22.25
C TYR A 250 7.48 -4.78 22.96
N HIS A 251 7.07 -3.54 22.78
CA HIS A 251 7.64 -2.40 23.50
C HIS A 251 7.29 -2.46 25.00
N ASP A 252 6.03 -2.78 25.33
CA ASP A 252 5.54 -2.84 26.71
C ASP A 252 6.21 -3.93 27.56
N ILE A 253 6.55 -5.07 26.96
CA ILE A 253 7.30 -6.14 27.65
C ILE A 253 8.81 -5.83 27.77
N GLY A 254 9.26 -4.66 27.31
CA GLY A 254 10.64 -4.18 27.45
C GLY A 254 11.63 -4.73 26.41
N LEU A 255 11.16 -5.26 25.28
CA LEU A 255 12.08 -5.70 24.22
C LEU A 255 12.68 -4.51 23.48
N SER A 256 14.00 -4.55 23.29
CA SER A 256 14.70 -3.51 22.53
C SER A 256 14.31 -3.54 21.05
N LYS A 257 14.32 -2.37 20.40
CA LYS A 257 14.13 -2.22 18.94
C LYS A 257 15.03 -3.14 18.13
N GLN A 258 16.29 -3.29 18.57
CA GLN A 258 17.28 -4.13 17.92
C GLN A 258 16.93 -5.61 18.03
N THR A 259 16.46 -6.06 19.20
CA THR A 259 16.02 -7.45 19.41
C THR A 259 14.81 -7.78 18.57
N VAL A 260 13.78 -6.92 18.58
CA VAL A 260 12.56 -7.12 17.77
C VAL A 260 12.90 -7.13 16.28
N GLY A 261 13.72 -6.18 15.82
CA GLY A 261 14.20 -6.14 14.44
C GLY A 261 14.99 -7.39 14.06
N ALA A 262 15.96 -7.81 14.88
CA ALA A 262 16.82 -8.96 14.58
C ALA A 262 16.05 -10.28 14.52
N VAL A 263 15.11 -10.53 15.45
CA VAL A 263 14.30 -11.75 15.46
C VAL A 263 13.40 -11.83 14.23
N ARG A 264 12.76 -10.71 13.84
CA ARG A 264 11.92 -10.64 12.64
C ARG A 264 12.72 -10.82 11.36
N GLY A 265 13.89 -10.20 11.27
CA GLY A 265 14.76 -10.28 10.10
C GLY A 265 15.43 -11.64 9.91
N SER A 266 15.55 -12.45 10.98
CA SER A 266 16.17 -13.76 10.95
C SER A 266 15.14 -14.89 10.97
N ILE A 267 14.58 -15.19 12.14
CA ILE A 267 13.63 -16.29 12.35
C ILE A 267 12.33 -16.02 11.59
N GLY A 268 11.84 -14.77 11.63
CA GLY A 268 10.63 -14.38 10.91
C GLY A 268 10.73 -14.57 9.40
N LEU A 269 11.89 -14.29 8.81
CA LEU A 269 12.16 -14.50 7.39
C LEU A 269 12.17 -15.99 7.00
N ILE A 270 12.71 -16.85 7.85
CA ILE A 270 12.78 -18.31 7.59
C ILE A 270 11.40 -18.97 7.77
N ALA A 271 10.58 -18.43 8.68
CA ALA A 271 9.26 -18.99 9.01
C ALA A 271 8.12 -18.50 8.08
N THR A 272 8.37 -17.51 7.21
CA THR A 272 7.38 -16.92 6.29
C THR A 272 7.55 -17.45 4.87
#